data_AF-A0A843I7K1-F1
#
_entry.id   AF-A0A843I7K1-F1
#
_cell.length_a   1.000
_cell.length_b   1.000
_cell.length_c   1.000
_cell.angle_alpha   90.00
_cell.angle_beta   90.00
_cell.angle_gamma   90.00
#
_symmetry.space_group_name_H-M   'P 1'
#
loop_
_entity.id
_entity.type
_entity.pdbx_description
1 polymer ?
#
loop_
_entity_poly.entity_id
_entity_poly.type
_entity_poly.pdbx_seq_one_letter_code
_entity_poly.pdbx_strand_id
1 'polypeptide(L)'
;NETEGLAWRISLSILVAVGWLVFLLIWLFFYANQYPWEKNLAVVLLSLLILVGILGGPWAYWAFKKQTPPEKNMWRQKGFQWRFWTSLLIGLALICFLIYWFWTYAVPYDVYQNFAIFIITLLIAAGLTAAMWVPWGMKYGPDQNQRNKE
;
A
#
# COMPACT_ATOMS: atom_id res chain seq x y z
N ASN A 1 9.24 -19.88 -20.93
CA ASN A 1 8.67 -18.69 -21.60
C ASN A 1 8.48 -17.54 -20.62
N GLU A 2 9.46 -16.63 -20.53
CA GLU A 2 9.32 -15.42 -19.69
C GLU A 2 8.24 -14.46 -20.23
N THR A 3 8.06 -14.47 -21.55
CA THR A 3 7.06 -13.72 -22.32
C THR A 3 5.63 -14.10 -21.94
N GLU A 4 5.32 -15.40 -21.84
CA GLU A 4 4.02 -15.89 -21.37
C GLU A 4 3.73 -15.46 -19.93
N GLY A 5 4.74 -15.54 -19.07
CA GLY A 5 4.64 -15.08 -17.69
C GLY A 5 4.26 -13.60 -17.62
N LEU A 6 4.88 -12.75 -18.43
CA LEU A 6 4.59 -11.32 -18.46
C LEU A 6 3.20 -11.03 -19.05
N ALA A 7 2.83 -11.71 -20.14
CA ALA A 7 1.59 -11.48 -20.85
C ALA A 7 0.35 -11.64 -19.96
N TRP A 8 0.24 -12.71 -19.18
CA TRP A 8 -0.95 -12.92 -18.34
C TRP A 8 -1.08 -11.89 -17.22
N ARG A 9 0.03 -11.43 -16.63
CA ARG A 9 0.01 -10.40 -15.58
C ARG A 9 -0.45 -9.05 -16.14
N ILE A 10 -0.05 -8.72 -17.37
CA ILE A 10 -0.52 -7.52 -18.07
C ILE A 10 -2.02 -7.65 -18.35
N SER A 11 -2.47 -8.77 -18.92
CA SER A 11 -3.91 -8.99 -19.19
C SER A 11 -4.76 -8.93 -17.92
N LEU A 12 -4.30 -9.55 -16.83
CA LEU A 12 -4.95 -9.45 -15.51
C LEU A 12 -5.00 -8.00 -15.03
N SER A 13 -3.91 -7.25 -15.18
CA SER A 13 -3.84 -5.84 -14.75
C SER A 13 -4.85 -4.97 -15.50
N ILE A 14 -4.97 -5.16 -16.81
CA ILE A 14 -5.95 -4.46 -17.65
C ILE A 14 -7.37 -4.83 -17.22
N LEU A 15 -7.67 -6.12 -17.10
CA LEU A 15 -9.00 -6.60 -16.73
C LEU A 15 -9.45 -6.04 -15.37
N VAL A 16 -8.57 -6.12 -14.37
CA VAL A 16 -8.87 -5.66 -13.02
C VAL A 16 -8.97 -4.15 -12.97
N ALA A 17 -8.11 -3.40 -13.67
CA ALA A 17 -8.19 -1.94 -13.73
C ALA A 17 -9.49 -1.47 -14.39
N VAL A 18 -9.87 -2.06 -15.53
CA VAL A 18 -11.13 -1.74 -16.22
C VAL A 18 -12.33 -2.13 -15.34
N GLY A 19 -12.31 -3.32 -14.73
CA GLY A 19 -13.36 -3.75 -13.80
C GLY A 19 -13.51 -2.81 -12.59
N TRP A 20 -12.40 -2.32 -12.03
CA TRP A 20 -12.42 -1.35 -10.95
C TRP A 20 -12.97 0.01 -11.38
N LEU A 21 -12.65 0.49 -12.59
CA LEU A 21 -13.25 1.71 -13.14
C LEU A 21 -14.76 1.56 -13.36
N VAL A 22 -15.22 0.42 -13.89
CA VAL A 22 -16.65 0.11 -14.02
C VAL A 22 -17.33 0.10 -12.64
N PHE A 23 -16.71 -0.53 -11.65
CA PHE A 23 -17.19 -0.48 -10.27
C PHE A 23 -17.32 0.95 -9.75
N LEU A 24 -16.31 1.81 -9.94
CA LEU A 24 -16.36 3.20 -9.51
C LEU A 24 -17.49 3.98 -10.19
N LEU A 25 -17.67 3.80 -11.50
CA LEU A 25 -18.76 4.45 -12.24
C LEU A 25 -20.12 4.02 -11.69
N ILE A 26 -20.31 2.72 -11.47
CA ILE A 26 -21.54 2.18 -10.89
C ILE A 26 -21.76 2.74 -9.49
N TRP A 27 -20.73 2.72 -8.64
CA TRP A 27 -20.82 3.21 -7.27
C TRP A 27 -21.17 4.70 -7.22
N LEU A 28 -20.39 5.53 -7.91
CA LEU A 28 -20.54 6.99 -7.89
C LEU A 28 -21.88 7.44 -8.48
N PHE A 29 -22.32 6.80 -9.57
CA PHE A 29 -23.55 7.22 -10.25
C PHE A 29 -24.82 6.72 -9.55
N PHE A 30 -24.83 5.47 -9.08
CA PHE A 30 -26.06 4.83 -8.57
C PHE A 30 -26.18 4.81 -7.05
N TYR A 31 -25.06 4.73 -6.32
CA TYR A 31 -25.08 4.46 -4.88
C TYR A 31 -24.58 5.63 -4.03
N ALA A 32 -23.66 6.45 -4.53
CA ALA A 32 -22.97 7.43 -3.69
C ALA A 32 -23.90 8.47 -3.05
N ASN A 33 -24.98 8.87 -3.73
CA ASN A 33 -25.96 9.82 -3.19
C ASN A 33 -26.75 9.30 -1.97
N GLN A 34 -26.73 7.99 -1.72
CA GLN A 34 -27.40 7.37 -0.56
C GLN A 34 -26.54 7.43 0.70
N TYR A 35 -25.27 7.84 0.56
CA TYR A 35 -24.30 7.83 1.64
C TYR A 35 -23.69 9.23 1.83
N PRO A 36 -23.36 9.61 3.07
CA PRO A 36 -22.58 10.80 3.31
C PRO A 36 -21.16 10.62 2.74
N TRP A 37 -20.47 11.73 2.47
CA TRP A 37 -19.19 11.72 1.74
C TRP A 37 -18.11 10.89 2.43
N GLU A 38 -18.13 10.80 3.76
CA GLU A 38 -17.21 9.98 4.57
C GLU A 38 -17.35 8.49 4.24
N LYS A 39 -18.59 7.99 4.18
CA LYS A 39 -18.84 6.58 3.85
C LYS A 39 -18.48 6.28 2.40
N ASN A 40 -18.73 7.22 1.50
CA ASN A 40 -18.27 7.11 0.11
C ASN A 40 -16.74 6.99 0.04
N LEU A 41 -16.02 7.80 0.82
CA LEU A 41 -14.57 7.72 0.92
C LEU A 41 -14.10 6.36 1.46
N ALA A 42 -14.77 5.81 2.49
CA ALA A 42 -14.48 4.47 3.00
C ALA A 42 -14.61 3.39 1.93
N VAL A 43 -15.64 3.48 1.08
CA VAL A 43 -15.86 2.51 -0.02
C VAL A 43 -14.80 2.64 -1.11
N VAL A 44 -14.40 3.86 -1.45
CA VAL A 44 -13.28 4.10 -2.38
C VAL A 44 -11.99 3.48 -1.82
N LEU A 45 -11.66 3.74 -0.55
CA LEU A 45 -10.48 3.17 0.12
C LEU A 45 -10.52 1.63 0.15
N LEU A 46 -11.67 1.04 0.47
CA LEU A 46 -11.85 -0.41 0.46
C LEU A 46 -11.64 -0.99 -0.95
N SER A 47 -12.20 -0.36 -1.97
CA SER A 47 -12.03 -0.81 -3.35
C SER A 47 -10.57 -0.74 -3.81
N LEU A 48 -9.83 0.30 -3.39
CA LEU A 48 -8.40 0.44 -3.64
C LEU A 48 -7.59 -0.63 -2.91
N LEU A 49 -7.95 -0.95 -1.66
CA LEU A 49 -7.30 -2.04 -0.91
C LEU A 49 -7.47 -3.38 -1.62
N ILE A 50 -8.67 -3.67 -2.12
CA ILE A 50 -8.95 -4.88 -2.91
C ILE A 50 -8.15 -4.88 -4.22
N LEU A 51 -8.13 -3.76 -4.93
CA LEU A 51 -7.37 -3.58 -6.18
C LEU A 51 -5.87 -3.87 -5.96
N VAL A 52 -5.27 -3.26 -4.93
CA VAL A 52 -3.87 -3.49 -4.56
C VAL A 52 -3.64 -4.92 -4.12
N GLY A 53 -4.59 -5.56 -3.41
CA GLY A 53 -4.49 -6.97 -3.05
C GLY A 53 -4.44 -7.90 -4.26
N ILE A 54 -5.35 -7.70 -5.22
CA ILE A 54 -5.45 -8.52 -6.44
C ILE A 54 -4.24 -8.33 -7.34
N LEU A 55 -3.78 -7.09 -7.55
CA LEU A 55 -2.64 -6.79 -8.43
C LEU A 55 -1.29 -7.00 -7.73
N GLY A 56 -1.20 -6.61 -6.46
CA GLY A 56 0.02 -6.64 -5.68
C GLY A 56 0.56 -8.05 -5.49
N GLY A 57 -0.30 -9.05 -5.27
CA GLY A 57 0.14 -10.44 -5.07
C GLY A 57 0.95 -11.01 -6.24
N PRO A 58 0.40 -11.08 -7.46
CA PRO A 58 1.09 -11.56 -8.65
C PRO A 58 2.40 -10.80 -8.97
N TRP A 59 2.38 -9.48 -8.84
CA TRP A 59 3.56 -8.64 -9.12
C TRP A 59 4.63 -8.74 -8.04
N ALA A 60 4.25 -8.77 -6.76
CA ALA A 60 5.18 -9.00 -5.66
C ALA A 60 5.83 -10.38 -5.78
N TYR A 61 5.04 -11.43 -6.01
CA TYR A 61 5.57 -12.77 -6.22
C TYR A 61 6.59 -12.83 -7.37
N TRP A 62 6.27 -12.21 -8.51
CA TRP A 62 7.19 -12.13 -9.63
C TRP A 62 8.46 -11.35 -9.28
N ALA A 63 8.34 -10.20 -8.60
CA ALA A 63 9.46 -9.38 -8.16
C ALA A 63 10.39 -10.16 -7.20
N PHE A 64 9.82 -10.92 -6.26
CA PHE A 64 10.58 -11.80 -5.37
C PHE A 64 11.33 -12.89 -6.13
N LYS A 65 10.74 -13.46 -7.18
CA LYS A 65 11.40 -14.47 -8.01
C LYS A 65 12.54 -13.89 -8.84
N LYS A 66 12.43 -12.63 -9.27
CA LYS A 66 13.36 -11.96 -10.19
C LYS A 66 14.40 -11.08 -9.51
N GLN A 67 14.61 -11.24 -8.20
CA GLN A 67 15.56 -10.43 -7.46
C GLN A 67 16.98 -10.48 -8.02
N THR A 68 17.59 -9.30 -8.14
CA THR A 68 19.00 -9.15 -8.54
C THR A 68 19.95 -9.59 -7.41
N PRO A 69 21.23 -9.92 -7.69
CA PRO A 69 22.18 -10.29 -6.64
C PRO A 69 22.33 -9.24 -5.52
N PRO A 70 22.40 -7.92 -5.81
CA PRO A 70 22.39 -6.88 -4.78
C PRO A 70 21.13 -6.89 -3.92
N GLU A 71 19.95 -7.06 -4.53
CA GLU A 71 18.69 -7.17 -3.78
C GLU A 71 18.69 -8.39 -2.86
N LYS A 72 19.08 -9.56 -3.37
CA LYS A 72 19.18 -10.79 -2.54
C LYS A 72 20.11 -10.58 -1.34
N ASN A 73 21.21 -9.87 -1.54
CA ASN A 73 22.16 -9.53 -0.47
C ASN A 73 21.54 -8.57 0.55
N MET A 74 20.74 -7.58 0.11
CA MET A 74 19.98 -6.70 1.00
C MET A 74 18.98 -7.49 1.85
N TRP A 75 18.26 -8.44 1.24
CA TRP A 75 17.30 -9.31 1.94
C TRP A 75 17.94 -10.21 3.00
N ARG A 76 19.25 -10.45 2.94
CA ARG A 76 20.03 -11.21 3.94
C ARG A 76 20.56 -10.34 5.08
N GLN A 77 20.48 -9.02 4.98
CA GLN A 77 20.99 -8.12 6.02
C GLN A 77 20.16 -8.26 7.29
N LYS A 78 20.84 -8.27 8.44
CA LYS A 78 20.21 -8.48 9.74
C LYS A 78 19.12 -7.43 9.97
N GLY A 79 17.91 -7.94 10.09
CA GLY A 79 16.72 -7.16 10.38
C GLY A 79 16.13 -6.36 9.22
N PHE A 80 16.57 -6.57 7.97
CA PHE A 80 15.86 -5.98 6.82
C PHE A 80 14.45 -6.59 6.66
N GLN A 81 14.36 -7.92 6.73
CA GLN A 81 13.12 -8.66 6.47
C GLN A 81 11.99 -8.29 7.44
N TRP A 82 12.25 -8.29 8.75
CA TRP A 82 11.21 -7.95 9.73
C TRP A 82 10.74 -6.51 9.55
N ARG A 83 11.65 -5.56 9.28
CA ARG A 83 11.29 -4.16 9.03
C ARG A 83 10.40 -4.00 7.81
N PHE A 84 10.72 -4.72 6.73
CA PHE A 84 9.88 -4.75 5.54
C PHE A 84 8.47 -5.26 5.84
N TRP A 85 8.36 -6.42 6.50
CA TRP A 85 7.05 -7.00 6.84
C TRP A 85 6.28 -6.13 7.84
N THR A 86 6.96 -5.53 8.82
CA THR A 86 6.34 -4.59 9.75
C THR A 86 5.86 -3.32 9.05
N SER A 87 6.63 -2.74 8.12
CA SER A 87 6.18 -1.60 7.32
C SER A 87 4.95 -1.94 6.47
N LEU A 88 4.92 -3.13 5.86
CA LEU A 88 3.75 -3.60 5.11
C LEU A 88 2.52 -3.74 6.02
N LEU A 89 2.69 -4.35 7.20
CA LEU A 89 1.62 -4.52 8.18
C LEU A 89 1.11 -3.18 8.71
N ILE A 90 2.00 -2.22 9.00
CA ILE A 90 1.62 -0.87 9.41
C ILE A 90 0.80 -0.19 8.31
N GLY A 91 1.22 -0.29 7.05
CA GLY A 91 0.49 0.28 5.92
C GLY A 91 -0.91 -0.32 5.76
N LEU A 92 -1.04 -1.64 5.85
CA LEU A 92 -2.33 -2.33 5.80
C LEU A 92 -3.22 -1.97 6.99
N ALA A 93 -2.66 -1.97 8.21
CA ALA A 93 -3.38 -1.59 9.42
C ALA A 93 -3.89 -0.15 9.34
N LEU A 94 -3.10 0.77 8.79
CA LEU A 94 -3.51 2.16 8.57
C LEU A 94 -4.70 2.25 7.61
N ILE A 95 -4.66 1.55 6.48
CA ILE A 95 -5.77 1.57 5.51
C ILE A 95 -7.03 0.98 6.13
N CYS A 96 -6.93 -0.17 6.82
CA CYS A 96 -8.04 -0.79 7.52
C CYS A 96 -8.63 0.13 8.59
N PHE A 97 -7.77 0.80 9.37
CA PHE A 97 -8.20 1.79 10.36
C PHE A 97 -8.97 2.94 9.70
N LEU A 98 -8.45 3.52 8.62
CA LEU A 98 -9.13 4.62 7.92
C LEU A 98 -10.47 4.20 7.33
N ILE A 99 -10.56 3.02 6.71
CA ILE A 99 -11.83 2.46 6.23
C ILE A 99 -12.84 2.36 7.40
N TYR A 100 -12.40 1.77 8.52
CA TYR A 100 -13.23 1.61 9.70
C TYR A 100 -13.67 2.94 10.32
N TRP A 101 -12.76 3.92 10.39
CA TRP A 101 -13.00 5.27 10.87
C TRP A 101 -14.06 5.98 10.02
N PHE A 102 -13.82 6.07 8.70
CA PHE A 102 -14.71 6.76 7.78
C PHE A 102 -16.09 6.11 7.67
N TRP A 103 -16.16 4.79 7.82
CA TRP A 103 -17.43 4.07 7.81
C TRP A 103 -18.26 4.28 9.09
N THR A 104 -17.60 4.23 10.25
CA THR A 104 -18.28 4.09 11.55
C THR A 104 -18.38 5.41 12.31
N TYR A 105 -17.32 6.21 12.30
CA TYR A 105 -17.14 7.31 13.25
C TYR A 105 -17.08 8.69 12.62
N ALA A 106 -16.83 8.83 11.32
CA ALA A 106 -16.49 10.13 10.73
C ALA A 106 -17.68 11.10 10.54
N VAL A 107 -18.91 10.59 10.39
CA VAL A 107 -20.12 11.38 10.08
C VAL A 107 -20.45 12.54 11.04
N PRO A 108 -20.33 12.41 12.38
CA PRO A 108 -20.60 13.52 13.29
C PRO A 108 -19.50 14.57 13.37
N TYR A 109 -18.34 14.36 12.72
CA TYR A 109 -17.22 15.29 12.71
C TYR A 109 -17.23 16.15 11.44
N ASP A 110 -16.76 17.40 11.55
CA ASP A 110 -16.59 18.23 10.37
C ASP A 110 -15.40 17.77 9.50
N VAL A 111 -15.28 18.34 8.31
CA VAL A 111 -14.22 18.01 7.35
C VAL A 111 -12.82 18.27 7.92
N TYR A 112 -12.63 19.35 8.69
CA TYR A 112 -11.34 19.70 9.27
C TYR A 112 -10.94 18.74 10.39
N GLN A 113 -11.88 18.32 11.22
CA GLN A 113 -11.68 17.32 12.27
C GLN A 113 -11.32 15.96 11.67
N ASN A 114 -12.06 15.50 10.66
CA ASN A 114 -11.73 14.27 9.94
C ASN A 114 -10.35 14.35 9.28
N PHE A 115 -10.00 15.50 8.70
CA PHE A 115 -8.68 15.73 8.11
C PHE A 115 -7.56 15.73 9.16
N ALA A 116 -7.79 16.31 10.35
CA ALA A 116 -6.84 16.27 11.45
C ALA A 116 -6.57 14.82 11.90
N ILE A 117 -7.61 14.00 12.01
CA ILE A 117 -7.48 12.58 12.38
C ILE A 117 -6.70 11.80 11.31
N PHE A 118 -7.00 12.08 10.03
CA PHE A 118 -6.24 11.53 8.91
C PHE A 118 -4.74 11.87 9.00
N ILE A 119 -4.41 13.16 9.22
CA ILE A 119 -3.01 13.60 9.36
C ILE A 119 -2.33 12.94 10.57
N ILE A 120 -2.97 12.95 11.74
CA ILE A 120 -2.40 12.35 12.96
C ILE A 120 -2.10 10.86 12.74
N THR A 121 -3.01 10.14 12.08
CA THR A 121 -2.82 8.72 11.75
C THR A 121 -1.61 8.51 10.84
N LEU A 122 -1.47 9.34 9.80
CA LEU A 122 -0.30 9.30 8.92
C LEU A 122 1.00 9.61 9.66
N LEU A 123 1.01 10.62 10.54
CA LEU A 123 2.18 11.00 11.33
C LEU A 123 2.62 9.89 12.28
N ILE A 124 1.68 9.19 12.93
CA ILE A 124 2.00 8.05 13.78
C ILE A 124 2.66 6.93 12.96
N ALA A 125 2.07 6.55 11.82
CA ALA A 125 2.64 5.50 10.97
C ALA A 125 4.00 5.90 10.38
N ALA A 126 4.14 7.15 9.94
CA ALA A 126 5.40 7.70 9.44
C ALA A 126 6.47 7.73 10.54
N GLY A 127 6.11 8.15 11.75
CA GLY A 127 7.02 8.17 12.90
C GLY A 127 7.50 6.77 13.28
N LEU A 128 6.59 5.79 13.35
CA LEU A 128 6.93 4.39 13.64
C LEU A 128 7.85 3.79 12.57
N THR A 129 7.55 4.03 11.29
CA THR A 129 8.38 3.53 10.19
C THR A 129 9.75 4.23 10.15
N ALA A 130 9.80 5.55 10.33
CA ALA A 130 11.06 6.30 10.40
C ALA A 130 11.94 5.83 11.56
N ALA A 131 11.38 5.72 12.78
CA ALA A 131 12.11 5.23 13.95
C ALA A 131 12.70 3.83 13.73
N MET A 132 11.98 2.98 13.00
CA MET A 132 12.41 1.63 12.66
C MET A 132 13.53 1.59 11.60
N TRP A 133 13.46 2.45 10.57
CA TRP A 133 14.37 2.43 9.41
C TRP A 133 15.62 3.30 9.57
N VAL A 134 15.55 4.45 10.24
CA VAL A 134 16.66 5.42 10.36
C VAL A 134 17.94 4.78 10.93
N PRO A 135 17.91 4.04 12.07
CA PRO A 135 19.12 3.42 12.61
C PRO A 135 19.75 2.38 11.67
N TRP A 136 18.90 1.64 10.94
CA TRP A 136 19.39 0.64 9.98
C TRP A 136 20.04 1.31 8.77
N GLY A 137 19.41 2.37 8.23
CA GLY A 137 19.93 3.13 7.10
C GLY A 137 21.28 3.77 7.42
N MET A 138 21.46 4.31 8.63
CA MET A 138 22.76 4.84 9.06
C MET A 138 23.83 3.74 9.18
N LYS A 139 23.47 2.54 9.63
CA LYS A 139 24.40 1.44 9.80
C LYS A 139 24.86 0.81 8.47
N TYR A 140 23.96 0.66 7.51
CA TYR A 140 24.21 -0.10 6.28
C TYR A 140 24.30 0.76 5.01
N GLY A 141 24.00 2.05 5.08
CA GLY A 141 24.04 2.98 3.95
C GLY A 141 25.43 3.18 3.33
N PRO A 142 26.50 3.40 4.12
CA PRO A 142 27.85 3.58 3.58
C PRO A 142 28.35 2.37 2.77
N ASP A 143 28.11 1.16 3.26
CA ASP A 143 28.53 -0.11 2.62
C ASP A 143 27.77 -0.41 1.31
N GLN A 144 26.58 0.15 1.13
CA GLN A 144 25.80 0.02 -0.10
C GLN A 144 26.33 0.98 -1.18
N ASN A 145 26.65 2.22 -0.80
CA ASN A 145 27.17 3.22 -1.72
C ASN A 145 28.55 2.86 -2.29
N GLN A 146 29.36 2.11 -1.54
CA GLN A 146 30.64 1.61 -2.04
C GLN A 146 30.44 0.45 -3.01
N ARG A 147 29.59 -0.53 -2.68
CA ARG A 147 29.28 -1.68 -3.55
C ARG A 147 28.65 -1.31 -4.89
N ASN A 148 27.88 -0.22 -4.95
CA ASN A 148 27.23 0.21 -6.19
C ASN A 148 28.17 1.01 -7.12
N LYS A 149 29.39 1.32 -6.66
CA LYS A 149 30.43 2.01 -7.45
C LYS A 149 31.45 1.05 -8.07
N GLU A 150 31.43 -0.21 -7.67
CA GLU A 150 32.24 -1.33 -8.19
C GLU A 150 31.43 -2.12 -9.23
#